data_AF-A0A176VS61-F1
#
_entry.id   AF-A0A176VS61-F1
#
_cell.length_a   1.000
_cell.length_b   1.000
_cell.length_c   1.000
_cell.angle_alpha   90.00
_cell.angle_beta   90.00
_cell.angle_gamma   90.00
#
_symmetry.space_group_name_H-M   'P 1'
#
loop_
_entity.id
_entity.type
_entity.pdbx_description
1 polymer ?
#
loop_
_entity_poly.entity_id
_entity_poly.type
_entity_poly.pdbx_seq_one_letter_code
_entity_poly.pdbx_strand_id
1 'polypeptide(L)'
;MAASGRFDISVHFIQLLVCCAWLVTNSQLAQSAPIKITFDGCIPGFANNKTQYCCPPPYKGEIVDFCPKRNMSKPLRVRKALQCLSGHELKVYTEKLDKAYTILRNLPDDDPRSLNQQKRLHCSYGTGGFVQQGTDNITIDIHFSWLFFPWHRYFIYFHERIIQHVLDDPEFSLHFWNWDNGFTVHKPKGARSGCYKRGDLLPPIYNITGMGQYQNRSSRTKLPGLPVDLGIVPEERDNPPTRPAEVVKPRNLATMHASMVTVGNTTRGFMGRIYRYGDYQVLDPLTGAGGLEVMGHASIHWWVGNTMGVVETSAGDPLFYAHHSNIDRLWNNWHKVPGGERVDYSDPDFLEAEFLFYDETATIRRVKVKDALDMEEFGYKFQKANDISWIDYVPTVNSTSNSTINSTDSYKPQVKQVNAAARKCHK
;
A
#
# COMPACT_ATOMS: atom_id res chain seq x y z
N MET A 1 -17.06 -85.65 30.74
CA MET A 1 -17.92 -84.52 31.13
C MET A 1 -17.09 -83.59 32.00
N ALA A 2 -17.16 -82.27 31.75
CA ALA A 2 -17.10 -81.13 32.71
C ALA A 2 -16.09 -81.17 33.90
N ALA A 3 -15.45 -80.09 34.36
CA ALA A 3 -15.35 -78.69 34.00
C ALA A 3 -14.28 -78.03 34.92
N SER A 4 -13.65 -76.98 34.40
CA SER A 4 -13.10 -75.76 35.03
C SER A 4 -12.35 -75.77 36.37
N GLY A 5 -11.13 -75.17 36.37
CA GLY A 5 -10.45 -74.63 37.54
C GLY A 5 -9.07 -74.03 37.26
N ARG A 6 -9.05 -72.71 36.95
CA ARG A 6 -8.00 -71.66 37.12
C ARG A 6 -6.51 -71.98 36.86
N PHE A 7 -5.87 -71.17 36.00
CA PHE A 7 -4.42 -70.88 36.11
C PHE A 7 -4.11 -69.38 35.94
N ASP A 8 -3.23 -68.96 36.84
CA ASP A 8 -2.61 -67.66 37.05
C ASP A 8 -1.45 -67.48 36.06
N ILE A 9 -1.26 -66.28 35.48
CA ILE A 9 -0.01 -65.94 34.77
C ILE A 9 0.38 -64.51 35.11
N SER A 10 1.32 -64.43 36.06
CA SER A 10 2.30 -63.36 36.16
C SER A 10 3.36 -63.49 35.05
N VAL A 11 4.11 -62.41 34.84
CA VAL A 11 5.26 -62.21 33.93
C VAL A 11 4.88 -61.50 32.63
N HIS A 12 5.26 -60.22 32.52
CA HIS A 12 6.04 -59.63 31.41
C HIS A 12 6.39 -58.17 31.76
N PHE A 13 7.47 -58.00 32.54
CA PHE A 13 8.33 -56.80 32.47
C PHE A 13 9.39 -57.08 31.41
N ILE A 14 9.87 -56.02 30.73
CA ILE A 14 10.88 -55.98 29.65
C ILE A 14 10.26 -55.92 28.23
N GLN A 15 9.80 -54.73 27.85
CA GLN A 15 9.89 -54.21 26.47
C GLN A 15 9.77 -52.66 26.49
N LEU A 16 10.75 -52.02 27.11
CA LEU A 16 10.95 -50.57 27.12
C LEU A 16 12.44 -50.38 26.82
N LEU A 17 12.84 -50.15 25.55
CA LEU A 17 14.13 -49.50 25.17
C LEU A 17 14.49 -49.38 23.67
N VAL A 18 13.59 -49.52 22.67
CA VAL A 18 14.02 -49.43 21.24
C VAL A 18 13.31 -48.39 20.36
N CYS A 19 12.31 -47.63 20.83
CA CYS A 19 11.60 -46.67 19.95
C CYS A 19 11.77 -45.17 20.28
N CYS A 20 12.76 -44.76 21.07
CA CYS A 20 12.99 -43.34 21.40
C CYS A 20 14.31 -42.73 20.89
N ALA A 21 15.06 -43.41 20.02
CA ALA A 21 16.35 -42.92 19.54
C ALA A 21 16.37 -42.48 18.05
N TRP A 22 15.22 -42.41 17.36
CA TRP A 22 15.14 -42.05 15.94
C TRP A 22 14.11 -40.96 15.59
N LEU A 23 13.80 -40.07 16.55
CA LEU A 23 12.98 -38.87 16.27
C LEU A 23 13.65 -37.57 16.77
N VAL A 24 14.98 -37.52 16.71
CA VAL A 24 15.74 -36.27 16.86
C VAL A 24 16.63 -36.09 15.64
N THR A 25 16.02 -35.90 14.47
CA THR A 25 16.72 -35.35 13.30
C THR A 25 15.80 -34.35 12.59
N ASN A 26 16.28 -33.11 12.52
CA ASN A 26 15.79 -32.01 11.68
C ASN A 26 14.33 -31.57 11.85
N SER A 27 14.03 -30.96 12.99
CA SER A 27 13.31 -29.68 12.90
C SER A 27 14.30 -28.63 12.40
N GLN A 28 14.59 -28.63 11.09
CA GLN A 28 15.01 -27.39 10.44
C GLN A 28 13.88 -26.41 10.73
N LEU A 29 14.12 -25.46 11.65
CA LEU A 29 13.35 -24.23 11.67
C LEU A 29 13.33 -23.77 10.22
N ALA A 30 12.15 -23.75 9.59
CA ALA A 30 12.02 -23.30 8.22
C ALA A 30 12.70 -21.92 8.15
N GLN A 31 13.86 -21.89 7.49
CA GLN A 31 14.64 -20.67 7.38
C GLN A 31 13.83 -19.73 6.50
N SER A 32 13.52 -18.55 7.00
CA SER A 32 12.78 -17.54 6.24
C SER A 32 13.42 -17.32 4.88
N ALA A 33 12.61 -17.36 3.82
CA ALA A 33 12.99 -17.11 2.44
C ALA A 33 12.25 -15.86 1.95
N PRO A 34 12.68 -14.65 2.35
CA PRO A 34 12.05 -13.43 1.87
C PRO A 34 12.28 -13.24 0.38
N ILE A 35 11.33 -12.58 -0.29
CA ILE A 35 11.50 -12.16 -1.69
C ILE A 35 12.65 -11.15 -1.77
N LYS A 36 13.55 -11.40 -2.72
CA LYS A 36 14.62 -10.49 -3.12
C LYS A 36 14.60 -10.34 -4.63
N ILE A 37 15.10 -9.21 -5.11
CA ILE A 37 15.14 -8.90 -6.54
C ILE A 37 16.48 -8.27 -6.93
N THR A 38 16.77 -8.24 -8.22
CA THR A 38 17.88 -7.48 -8.81
C THR A 38 17.38 -6.65 -9.98
N PHE A 39 18.05 -5.54 -10.29
CA PHE A 39 17.72 -4.76 -11.49
C PHE A 39 18.27 -5.41 -12.77
N ASP A 40 19.36 -6.17 -12.68
CA ASP A 40 19.95 -6.91 -13.80
C ASP A 40 19.04 -8.03 -14.32
N GLY A 41 18.13 -8.52 -13.48
CA GLY A 41 17.11 -9.52 -13.84
C GLY A 41 15.81 -8.93 -14.40
N CYS A 42 15.82 -7.66 -14.85
CA CYS A 42 14.60 -7.06 -15.38
C CYS A 42 14.24 -7.59 -16.77
N ILE A 43 12.99 -8.00 -16.94
CA ILE A 43 12.41 -8.50 -18.18
C ILE A 43 11.18 -7.65 -18.58
N PRO A 44 10.71 -7.72 -19.84
CA PRO A 44 9.45 -7.11 -20.21
C PRO A 44 8.29 -7.69 -19.37
N GLY A 45 7.51 -6.81 -18.76
CA GLY A 45 6.32 -7.18 -18.01
C GLY A 45 5.12 -7.48 -18.93
N PHE A 46 4.01 -7.86 -18.33
CA PHE A 46 2.75 -8.12 -19.03
C PHE A 46 1.56 -7.54 -18.27
N ALA A 47 0.77 -6.71 -18.95
CA ALA A 47 -0.46 -6.14 -18.41
C ALA A 47 -1.44 -5.82 -19.54
N ASN A 48 -2.74 -5.98 -19.28
CA ASN A 48 -3.82 -5.68 -20.24
C ASN A 48 -3.62 -6.38 -21.60
N ASN A 49 -3.22 -7.65 -21.58
CA ASN A 49 -2.90 -8.46 -22.76
C ASN A 49 -1.80 -7.87 -23.66
N LYS A 50 -0.90 -7.06 -23.10
CA LYS A 50 0.20 -6.41 -23.82
C LYS A 50 1.50 -6.51 -23.04
N THR A 51 2.58 -6.69 -23.79
CA THR A 51 3.96 -6.61 -23.26
C THR A 51 4.29 -5.18 -22.88
N GLN A 52 4.92 -5.00 -21.72
CA GLN A 52 5.29 -3.72 -21.13
C GLN A 52 6.81 -3.59 -21.00
N TYR A 53 7.40 -2.60 -21.67
CA TYR A 53 8.87 -2.41 -21.72
C TYR A 53 9.33 -1.37 -20.69
N CYS A 54 9.26 -1.74 -19.42
CA CYS A 54 9.42 -0.81 -18.30
C CYS A 54 10.76 -0.88 -17.57
N CYS A 55 11.69 -1.74 -18.01
CA CYS A 55 12.93 -1.93 -17.27
C CYS A 55 13.74 -0.64 -17.04
N PRO A 56 14.20 -0.41 -15.81
CA PRO A 56 15.05 0.73 -15.50
C PRO A 56 16.36 0.66 -16.30
N PRO A 57 17.05 1.80 -16.46
CA PRO A 57 18.36 1.80 -17.10
C PRO A 57 19.34 0.91 -16.30
N PRO A 58 20.32 0.27 -16.97
CA PRO A 58 21.33 -0.53 -16.29
C PRO A 58 22.07 0.29 -15.23
N TYR A 59 22.23 -0.27 -14.04
CA TYR A 59 22.93 0.38 -12.94
C TYR A 59 24.32 -0.20 -12.77
N LYS A 60 25.33 0.67 -12.67
CA LYS A 60 26.74 0.28 -12.49
C LYS A 60 27.31 0.67 -11.13
N GLY A 61 26.53 1.33 -10.28
CA GLY A 61 26.96 1.76 -8.96
C GLY A 61 26.79 0.67 -7.90
N GLU A 62 27.12 1.01 -6.66
CA GLU A 62 26.91 0.14 -5.51
C GLU A 62 25.44 0.18 -5.05
N ILE A 63 24.87 -0.98 -4.76
CA ILE A 63 23.58 -1.09 -4.06
C ILE A 63 23.84 -0.88 -2.57
N VAL A 64 23.27 0.19 -2.00
CA VAL A 64 23.49 0.55 -0.60
C VAL A 64 22.25 0.26 0.24
N ASP A 65 22.42 -0.39 1.38
CA ASP A 65 21.32 -0.63 2.30
C ASP A 65 20.76 0.68 2.86
N PHE A 66 19.44 0.77 2.96
CA PHE A 66 18.72 1.93 3.48
C PHE A 66 17.75 1.52 4.57
N CYS A 67 17.81 2.25 5.67
CA CYS A 67 16.85 2.23 6.75
C CYS A 67 16.44 3.69 7.04
N PRO A 68 15.15 4.04 7.03
CA PRO A 68 14.69 5.36 7.40
C PRO A 68 15.09 5.62 8.85
N LYS A 69 15.61 6.83 9.10
CA LYS A 69 16.05 7.24 10.43
C LYS A 69 15.66 8.68 10.66
N ARG A 70 14.75 8.89 11.60
CA ARG A 70 14.29 10.23 11.92
C ARG A 70 15.40 11.03 12.60
N ASN A 71 15.51 12.30 12.20
CA ASN A 71 16.25 13.28 12.99
C ASN A 71 15.39 13.74 14.18
N MET A 72 15.68 13.24 15.37
CA MET A 72 14.95 13.56 16.59
C MET A 72 15.04 15.04 17.01
N SER A 73 16.03 15.78 16.50
CA SER A 73 16.17 17.21 16.75
C SER A 73 15.25 18.08 15.88
N LYS A 74 14.63 17.50 14.84
CA LYS A 74 13.67 18.20 13.97
C LYS A 74 12.24 17.74 14.23
N PRO A 75 11.24 18.65 14.15
CA PRO A 75 9.84 18.23 14.14
C PRO A 75 9.55 17.39 12.91
N LEU A 76 8.57 16.48 13.02
CA LEU A 76 8.07 15.75 11.85
C LEU A 76 7.44 16.72 10.84
N ARG A 77 7.81 16.56 9.57
CA ARG A 77 7.11 17.23 8.47
C ARG A 77 5.65 16.81 8.44
N VAL A 78 4.75 17.74 8.12
CA VAL A 78 3.32 17.46 8.10
C VAL A 78 2.82 17.44 6.67
N ARG A 79 2.46 16.26 6.16
CA ARG A 79 1.70 16.11 4.93
C ARG A 79 0.27 16.58 5.20
N LYS A 80 -0.17 17.63 4.52
CA LYS A 80 -1.46 18.29 4.73
C LYS A 80 -2.51 17.78 3.74
N ALA A 81 -3.77 17.89 4.13
CA ALA A 81 -4.88 17.60 3.23
C ALA A 81 -4.99 18.74 2.21
N LEU A 82 -4.88 18.41 0.91
CA LEU A 82 -4.76 19.41 -0.15
C LEU A 82 -5.88 20.46 -0.17
N GLN A 83 -7.12 20.06 0.13
CA GLN A 83 -8.28 20.95 0.16
C GLN A 83 -8.22 22.01 1.28
N CYS A 84 -7.32 21.84 2.24
CA CYS A 84 -7.16 22.73 3.39
C CYS A 84 -6.02 23.73 3.24
N LEU A 85 -5.21 23.63 2.18
CA LEU A 85 -4.28 24.67 1.78
C LEU A 85 -5.07 25.89 1.29
N SER A 86 -4.63 27.09 1.65
CA SER A 86 -5.26 28.33 1.18
C SER A 86 -4.30 29.51 1.18
N GLY A 87 -4.68 30.59 0.50
CA GLY A 87 -3.91 31.84 0.47
C GLY A 87 -2.46 31.63 0.01
N HIS A 88 -1.52 32.23 0.75
CA HIS A 88 -0.09 32.17 0.44
C HIS A 88 0.46 30.74 0.45
N GLU A 89 0.02 29.88 1.38
CA GLU A 89 0.50 28.50 1.48
C GLU A 89 0.15 27.69 0.23
N LEU A 90 -1.10 27.77 -0.23
CA LEU A 90 -1.55 27.08 -1.45
C LEU A 90 -0.75 27.57 -2.67
N LYS A 91 -0.55 28.88 -2.79
CA LYS A 91 0.23 29.47 -3.88
C LYS A 91 1.66 28.92 -3.90
N VAL A 92 2.38 29.02 -2.78
CA VAL A 92 3.77 28.56 -2.67
C VAL A 92 3.89 27.06 -2.94
N TYR A 93 2.98 26.24 -2.38
CA TYR A 93 2.97 24.80 -2.64
C TYR A 93 2.76 24.50 -4.13
N THR A 94 1.84 25.20 -4.78
CA THR A 94 1.53 25.02 -6.20
C THR A 94 2.73 25.38 -7.08
N GLU A 95 3.38 26.52 -6.81
CA GLU A 95 4.57 26.97 -7.53
C GLU A 95 5.75 26.00 -7.37
N LYS A 96 5.98 25.49 -6.15
CA LYS A 96 7.00 24.48 -5.89
C LYS A 96 6.73 23.17 -6.62
N LEU A 97 5.48 22.70 -6.58
CA LEU A 97 5.07 21.45 -7.22
C LEU A 97 5.21 21.55 -8.75
N ASP A 98 4.79 22.66 -9.34
CA ASP A 98 4.93 22.94 -10.78
C ASP A 98 6.40 23.00 -11.21
N LYS A 99 7.23 23.72 -10.45
CA LYS A 99 8.68 23.77 -10.68
C LYS A 99 9.31 22.38 -10.61
N ALA A 100 9.00 21.60 -9.58
CA ALA A 100 9.54 20.27 -9.40
C ALA A 100 9.20 19.36 -10.58
N TYR A 101 7.92 19.24 -10.95
CA TYR A 101 7.52 18.38 -12.06
C TYR A 101 7.98 18.90 -13.43
N THR A 102 8.20 20.21 -13.58
CA THR A 102 8.88 20.74 -14.76
C THR A 102 10.31 20.23 -14.85
N ILE A 103 11.06 20.24 -13.74
CA ILE A 103 12.43 19.69 -13.70
C ILE A 103 12.40 18.19 -13.98
N LEU A 104 11.58 17.41 -13.25
CA LEU A 104 11.58 15.94 -13.37
C LEU A 104 11.19 15.44 -14.77
N ARG A 105 10.40 16.20 -15.53
CA ARG A 105 10.06 15.84 -16.93
C ARG A 105 11.16 16.18 -17.92
N ASN A 106 11.98 17.18 -17.61
CA ASN A 106 13.07 17.65 -18.47
C ASN A 106 14.42 17.00 -18.13
N LEU A 107 14.48 16.18 -17.07
CA LEU A 107 15.62 15.31 -16.82
C LEU A 107 15.80 14.34 -18.01
N PRO A 108 17.04 13.94 -18.33
CA PRO A 108 17.31 12.92 -19.33
C PRO A 108 16.49 11.65 -19.11
N ASP A 109 16.06 11.00 -20.18
CA ASP A 109 15.24 9.79 -20.09
C ASP A 109 15.92 8.64 -19.35
N ASP A 110 17.26 8.61 -19.32
CA ASP A 110 18.07 7.64 -18.58
C ASP A 110 18.39 8.07 -17.14
N ASP A 111 18.04 9.29 -16.74
CA ASP A 111 18.13 9.72 -15.34
C ASP A 111 17.02 9.03 -14.53
N PRO A 112 17.35 8.18 -13.53
CA PRO A 112 16.36 7.42 -12.77
C PRO A 112 15.40 8.30 -11.95
N ARG A 113 15.72 9.58 -11.78
CA ARG A 113 14.90 10.55 -11.06
C ARG A 113 13.87 11.21 -11.97
N SER A 114 13.99 11.07 -13.30
CA SER A 114 13.01 11.61 -14.24
C SER A 114 11.62 11.04 -13.96
N LEU A 115 10.57 11.82 -14.23
CA LEU A 115 9.19 11.36 -14.04
C LEU A 115 8.89 10.12 -14.90
N ASN A 116 9.52 10.02 -16.08
CA ASN A 116 9.41 8.85 -16.94
C ASN A 116 10.01 7.60 -16.28
N GLN A 117 11.17 7.72 -15.63
CA GLN A 117 11.79 6.60 -14.92
C GLN A 117 11.03 6.23 -13.64
N GLN A 118 10.47 7.20 -12.92
CA GLN A 118 9.58 6.90 -11.79
C GLN A 118 8.33 6.12 -12.24
N LYS A 119 7.72 6.49 -13.37
CA LYS A 119 6.63 5.72 -14.00
C LYS A 119 7.08 4.30 -14.37
N ARG A 120 8.25 4.17 -14.99
CA ARG A 120 8.81 2.87 -15.41
C ARG A 120 9.10 1.95 -14.23
N LEU A 121 9.56 2.48 -13.11
CA LEU A 121 9.76 1.72 -11.88
C LEU A 121 8.44 1.10 -11.39
N HIS A 122 7.39 1.91 -11.25
CA HIS A 122 6.06 1.42 -10.87
C HIS A 122 5.54 0.37 -11.86
N CYS A 123 5.69 0.62 -13.16
CA CYS A 123 5.33 -0.34 -14.19
C CYS A 123 6.09 -1.66 -14.06
N SER A 124 7.42 -1.65 -13.89
CA SER A 124 8.21 -2.87 -13.75
C SER A 124 7.81 -3.71 -12.54
N TYR A 125 7.59 -3.09 -11.37
CA TYR A 125 7.11 -3.83 -10.21
C TYR A 125 5.66 -4.30 -10.32
N GLY A 126 4.81 -3.53 -11.01
CA GLY A 126 3.37 -3.82 -11.11
C GLY A 126 2.96 -4.66 -12.32
N THR A 127 3.90 -5.09 -13.17
CA THR A 127 3.61 -5.87 -14.38
C THR A 127 4.49 -7.09 -14.53
N GLY A 128 5.19 -7.52 -13.47
CA GLY A 128 6.05 -8.70 -13.52
C GLY A 128 7.39 -8.46 -14.21
N GLY A 129 7.93 -7.24 -14.15
CA GLY A 129 9.20 -6.88 -14.78
C GLY A 129 10.43 -7.34 -14.01
N PHE A 130 10.34 -7.67 -12.72
CA PHE A 130 11.47 -8.19 -11.93
C PHE A 130 11.26 -9.65 -11.55
N VAL A 131 12.35 -10.42 -11.59
CA VAL A 131 12.39 -11.84 -11.20
C VAL A 131 12.84 -11.99 -9.75
N GLN A 132 12.22 -12.92 -9.03
CA GLN A 132 12.62 -13.29 -7.68
C GLN A 132 14.01 -13.94 -7.73
N GLN A 133 14.98 -13.32 -7.06
CA GLN A 133 16.37 -13.75 -7.06
C GLN A 133 16.51 -15.19 -6.55
N GLY A 134 17.12 -16.06 -7.37
CA GLY A 134 17.27 -17.50 -7.05
C GLY A 134 16.22 -18.40 -7.71
N THR A 135 15.24 -17.81 -8.41
CA THR A 135 14.30 -18.52 -9.28
C THR A 135 14.67 -18.33 -10.75
N ASP A 136 14.21 -19.23 -11.62
CA ASP A 136 14.49 -19.13 -13.05
C ASP A 136 13.65 -18.05 -13.73
N ASN A 137 12.34 -17.96 -13.43
CA ASN A 137 11.38 -17.10 -14.13
C ASN A 137 10.17 -16.69 -13.28
N ILE A 138 10.25 -16.78 -11.95
CA ILE A 138 9.12 -16.37 -11.09
C ILE A 138 9.23 -14.86 -10.89
N THR A 139 8.26 -14.12 -11.41
CA THR A 139 8.21 -12.66 -11.32
C THR A 139 7.59 -12.20 -10.01
N ILE A 140 7.82 -10.93 -9.67
CA ILE A 140 7.17 -10.24 -8.54
C ILE A 140 6.03 -9.34 -9.03
N ASP A 141 4.99 -9.22 -8.22
CA ASP A 141 4.07 -8.08 -8.27
C ASP A 141 3.90 -7.49 -6.87
N ILE A 142 3.93 -6.17 -6.81
CA ILE A 142 3.75 -5.42 -5.56
C ILE A 142 2.28 -5.18 -5.25
N HIS A 143 1.39 -5.42 -6.21
CA HIS A 143 -0.06 -5.37 -6.04
C HIS A 143 -0.61 -6.73 -5.56
N PHE A 144 -1.84 -6.69 -5.09
CA PHE A 144 -2.68 -7.82 -4.74
C PHE A 144 -2.03 -8.79 -3.74
N SER A 145 -1.23 -8.22 -2.83
CA SER A 145 -0.53 -8.94 -1.78
C SER A 145 -0.15 -8.01 -0.62
N TRP A 146 0.38 -8.60 0.45
CA TRP A 146 0.92 -7.88 1.60
C TRP A 146 2.01 -6.84 1.26
N LEU A 147 2.59 -6.85 0.04
CA LEU A 147 3.66 -5.94 -0.38
C LEU A 147 3.12 -4.56 -0.81
N PHE A 148 1.81 -4.41 -1.04
CA PHE A 148 1.18 -3.20 -1.57
C PHE A 148 1.55 -1.96 -0.76
N PHE A 149 1.28 -1.99 0.55
CA PHE A 149 1.53 -0.84 1.43
C PHE A 149 3.00 -0.47 1.62
N PRO A 150 3.89 -1.40 2.04
CA PRO A 150 5.29 -1.04 2.30
C PRO A 150 6.02 -0.58 1.04
N TRP A 151 5.76 -1.18 -0.13
CA TRP A 151 6.38 -0.76 -1.38
C TRP A 151 5.97 0.67 -1.76
N HIS A 152 4.67 0.98 -1.70
CA HIS A 152 4.17 2.31 -2.04
C HIS A 152 4.64 3.39 -1.03
N ARG A 153 4.79 3.06 0.27
CA ARG A 153 5.39 3.99 1.24
C ARG A 153 6.81 4.41 0.83
N TYR A 154 7.67 3.45 0.47
CA TYR A 154 9.00 3.76 -0.03
C TYR A 154 8.97 4.54 -1.33
N PHE A 155 8.08 4.19 -2.26
CA PHE A 155 7.98 4.88 -3.54
C PHE A 155 7.64 6.36 -3.36
N ILE A 156 6.65 6.67 -2.52
CA ILE A 156 6.28 8.06 -2.20
C ILE A 156 7.38 8.77 -1.41
N TYR A 157 8.09 8.07 -0.51
CA TYR A 157 9.19 8.64 0.24
C TYR A 157 10.37 9.07 -0.66
N PHE A 158 10.88 8.18 -1.51
CA PHE A 158 11.99 8.53 -2.40
C PHE A 158 11.58 9.57 -3.44
N HIS A 159 10.34 9.52 -3.95
CA HIS A 159 9.83 10.58 -4.82
C HIS A 159 9.75 11.95 -4.12
N GLU A 160 9.31 12.00 -2.86
CA GLU A 160 9.35 13.23 -2.05
C GLU A 160 10.78 13.76 -1.91
N ARG A 161 11.77 12.89 -1.64
CA ARG A 161 13.18 13.28 -1.52
C ARG A 161 13.77 13.78 -2.84
N ILE A 162 13.44 13.14 -3.95
CA ILE A 162 13.83 13.60 -5.28
C ILE A 162 13.28 15.02 -5.51
N ILE A 163 12.02 15.28 -5.15
CA ILE A 163 11.44 16.63 -5.24
C ILE A 163 12.17 17.62 -4.33
N GLN A 164 12.43 17.26 -3.07
CA GLN A 164 13.20 18.10 -2.13
C GLN A 164 14.57 18.47 -2.71
N HIS A 165 15.25 17.51 -3.33
CA HIS A 165 16.57 17.71 -3.93
C HIS A 165 16.53 18.66 -5.13
N VAL A 166 15.63 18.46 -6.10
CA VAL A 166 15.56 19.33 -7.29
C VAL A 166 15.05 20.74 -6.97
N LEU A 167 14.36 20.91 -5.83
CA LEU A 167 13.90 22.21 -5.35
C LEU A 167 14.91 22.93 -4.44
N ASP A 168 15.93 22.23 -3.96
CA ASP A 168 16.77 22.67 -2.82
C ASP A 168 15.90 23.06 -1.60
N ASP A 169 14.89 22.24 -1.31
CA ASP A 169 13.92 22.47 -0.23
C ASP A 169 13.74 21.20 0.60
N PRO A 170 14.57 20.98 1.65
CA PRO A 170 14.48 19.79 2.50
C PRO A 170 13.21 19.74 3.36
N GLU A 171 12.42 20.82 3.42
CA GLU A 171 11.19 20.91 4.20
C GLU A 171 9.94 20.69 3.33
N PHE A 172 10.09 20.57 2.00
CA PHE A 172 9.00 20.21 1.10
C PHE A 172 8.36 18.87 1.52
N SER A 173 7.03 18.76 1.39
CA SER A 173 6.29 17.54 1.73
C SER A 173 5.19 17.29 0.70
N LEU A 174 5.09 16.05 0.21
CA LEU A 174 3.98 15.67 -0.67
C LEU A 174 2.68 15.58 0.15
N HIS A 175 1.81 16.54 -0.09
CA HIS A 175 0.48 16.59 0.52
C HIS A 175 -0.43 15.49 -0.05
N PHE A 176 -1.51 15.17 0.67
CA PHE A 176 -2.38 14.05 0.32
C PHE A 176 -3.74 14.53 -0.20
N TRP A 177 -4.26 13.78 -1.17
CA TRP A 177 -5.63 13.94 -1.63
C TRP A 177 -6.57 13.19 -0.69
N ASN A 178 -7.28 13.91 0.16
CA ASN A 178 -8.18 13.36 1.19
C ASN A 178 -9.55 12.97 0.61
N TRP A 179 -9.58 12.08 -0.38
CA TRP A 179 -10.78 11.65 -1.08
C TRP A 179 -11.74 10.81 -0.23
N ASP A 180 -11.28 10.31 0.92
CA ASP A 180 -12.10 9.59 1.91
C ASP A 180 -13.05 10.50 2.71
N ASN A 181 -12.88 11.83 2.65
CA ASN A 181 -13.76 12.78 3.35
C ASN A 181 -14.69 13.55 2.39
N GLY A 182 -15.96 13.15 2.33
CA GLY A 182 -17.00 13.82 1.53
C GLY A 182 -17.68 15.03 2.19
N PHE A 183 -17.29 15.39 3.42
CA PHE A 183 -18.04 16.35 4.24
C PHE A 183 -17.18 17.51 4.73
N THR A 184 -17.76 18.70 4.65
CA THR A 184 -17.26 19.85 5.41
C THR A 184 -17.97 19.86 6.75
N VAL A 185 -17.22 19.76 7.83
CA VAL A 185 -17.74 19.82 9.20
C VAL A 185 -17.19 21.05 9.90
N HIS A 186 -17.93 21.56 10.88
CA HIS A 186 -17.38 22.61 11.73
C HIS A 186 -16.23 22.06 12.55
N LYS A 187 -15.15 22.84 12.69
CA LYS A 187 -14.09 22.53 13.65
C LYS A 187 -14.71 22.40 15.05
N PRO A 188 -14.63 21.25 15.73
CA PRO A 188 -15.20 21.12 17.06
C PRO A 188 -14.58 22.13 18.03
N LYS A 189 -15.38 22.68 18.96
CA LYS A 189 -14.87 23.59 19.99
C LYS A 189 -13.77 22.88 20.79
N GLY A 190 -12.62 23.54 20.95
CA GLY A 190 -11.46 22.97 21.64
C GLY A 190 -10.62 21.96 20.83
N ALA A 191 -11.01 21.62 19.60
CA ALA A 191 -10.21 20.75 18.75
C ALA A 191 -8.89 21.41 18.34
N ARG A 192 -7.83 20.59 18.23
CA ARG A 192 -6.52 20.99 17.69
C ARG A 192 -6.64 21.39 16.21
N SER A 193 -5.53 21.84 15.62
CA SER A 193 -5.43 22.04 14.17
C SER A 193 -5.71 20.74 13.40
N GLY A 194 -6.38 20.88 12.25
CA GLY A 194 -6.81 19.76 11.40
C GLY A 194 -7.53 20.26 10.16
N CYS A 195 -7.83 19.36 9.23
CA CYS A 195 -8.61 19.66 8.04
C CYS A 195 -10.06 19.17 8.20
N TYR A 196 -11.01 20.10 8.08
CA TYR A 196 -12.44 19.85 8.24
C TYR A 196 -13.24 20.16 6.98
N LYS A 197 -12.56 20.33 5.84
CA LYS A 197 -13.18 20.56 4.53
C LYS A 197 -13.28 19.24 3.77
N ARG A 198 -14.35 19.07 2.99
CA ARG A 198 -14.49 17.93 2.06
C ARG A 198 -13.30 17.87 1.10
N GLY A 199 -12.75 16.68 0.89
CA GLY A 199 -11.59 16.40 0.03
C GLY A 199 -11.89 15.43 -1.11
N ASP A 200 -13.14 15.02 -1.28
CA ASP A 200 -13.65 14.15 -2.33
C ASP A 200 -13.74 14.81 -3.72
N LEU A 201 -13.30 16.06 -3.86
CA LEU A 201 -13.15 16.72 -5.15
C LEU A 201 -11.71 16.59 -5.67
N LEU A 202 -11.54 16.59 -6.99
CA LEU A 202 -10.20 16.70 -7.57
C LEU A 202 -9.52 17.98 -7.04
N PRO A 203 -8.29 17.91 -6.48
CA PRO A 203 -7.64 19.09 -5.94
C PRO A 203 -7.33 20.08 -7.07
N PRO A 204 -7.80 21.34 -7.01
CA PRO A 204 -7.74 22.28 -8.13
C PRO A 204 -6.33 22.51 -8.68
N ILE A 205 -5.31 22.39 -7.84
CA ILE A 205 -3.91 22.53 -8.26
C ILE A 205 -3.59 21.58 -9.42
N TYR A 206 -4.09 20.34 -9.40
CA TYR A 206 -3.83 19.35 -10.44
C TYR A 206 -4.63 19.58 -11.72
N ASN A 207 -5.49 20.61 -11.77
CA ASN A 207 -6.24 21.02 -12.96
C ASN A 207 -5.63 22.27 -13.64
N ILE A 208 -4.53 22.82 -13.10
CA ILE A 208 -3.87 24.01 -13.67
C ILE A 208 -3.06 23.60 -14.91
N THR A 209 -3.29 24.31 -16.02
CA THR A 209 -2.49 24.24 -17.24
C THR A 209 -1.04 24.65 -16.93
N GLY A 210 -0.06 23.78 -17.17
CA GLY A 210 1.35 24.00 -16.79
C GLY A 210 1.92 22.86 -15.95
N MET A 211 1.17 22.39 -14.95
CA MET A 211 1.51 21.15 -14.22
C MET A 211 1.30 19.87 -15.06
N GLY A 212 1.06 20.01 -16.36
CA GLY A 212 0.22 19.12 -17.15
C GLY A 212 0.53 19.03 -18.64
N GLN A 213 1.74 18.62 -19.03
CA GLN A 213 1.92 17.96 -20.33
C GLN A 213 1.74 16.42 -20.27
N TYR A 214 1.05 15.92 -19.25
CA TYR A 214 0.40 14.60 -19.27
C TYR A 214 -0.95 14.68 -18.54
N GLN A 215 -1.88 15.51 -19.03
CA GLN A 215 -3.28 15.49 -18.57
C GLN A 215 -4.13 14.58 -19.45
N ASN A 216 -3.64 13.38 -19.77
CA ASN A 216 -4.53 12.36 -20.31
C ASN A 216 -5.30 11.74 -19.15
N ARG A 217 -6.35 12.44 -18.71
CA ARG A 217 -7.32 12.01 -17.70
C ARG A 217 -8.72 12.03 -18.29
N SER A 218 -9.65 11.31 -17.68
CA SER A 218 -11.05 11.29 -18.12
C SER A 218 -11.70 12.68 -18.04
N SER A 219 -12.77 12.88 -18.82
CA SER A 219 -13.56 14.12 -18.80
C SER A 219 -14.14 14.46 -17.42
N ARG A 220 -14.38 13.46 -16.57
CA ARG A 220 -14.86 13.63 -15.18
C ARG A 220 -13.96 14.55 -14.36
N THR A 221 -12.65 14.46 -14.56
CA THR A 221 -11.66 15.29 -13.86
C THR A 221 -11.76 16.78 -14.19
N LYS A 222 -12.43 17.13 -15.30
CA LYS A 222 -12.61 18.51 -15.77
C LYS A 222 -13.90 19.14 -15.25
N LEU A 223 -14.78 18.37 -14.59
CA LEU A 223 -16.09 18.83 -14.10
C LEU A 223 -15.95 19.43 -12.69
N PRO A 224 -16.03 20.77 -12.53
CA PRO A 224 -15.89 21.39 -11.22
C PRO A 224 -17.02 20.94 -10.29
N GLY A 225 -16.67 20.58 -9.06
CA GLY A 225 -17.65 20.18 -8.04
C GLY A 225 -18.17 18.75 -8.17
N LEU A 226 -17.74 17.99 -9.18
CA LEU A 226 -18.04 16.55 -9.26
C LEU A 226 -17.19 15.78 -8.23
N PRO A 227 -17.80 15.08 -7.26
CA PRO A 227 -17.06 14.23 -6.35
C PRO A 227 -16.54 12.97 -7.04
N VAL A 228 -15.41 12.47 -6.57
CA VAL A 228 -14.93 11.13 -6.94
C VAL A 228 -15.91 10.08 -6.44
N ASP A 229 -16.20 9.09 -7.27
CA ASP A 229 -17.01 7.95 -6.89
C ASP A 229 -16.10 6.78 -6.50
N LEU A 230 -16.13 6.43 -5.22
CA LEU A 230 -15.40 5.28 -4.68
C LEU A 230 -16.21 3.98 -4.80
N GLY A 231 -17.46 4.04 -5.23
CA GLY A 231 -18.33 2.87 -5.39
C GLY A 231 -18.30 2.27 -6.77
N ILE A 232 -17.29 2.58 -7.60
CA ILE A 232 -17.19 2.05 -8.96
C ILE A 232 -17.05 0.54 -8.88
N VAL A 233 -17.94 -0.17 -9.58
CA VAL A 233 -17.92 -1.63 -9.67
C VAL A 233 -17.08 -2.08 -10.87
N PRO A 234 -16.56 -3.31 -10.91
CA PRO A 234 -15.70 -3.80 -11.99
C PRO A 234 -16.29 -3.60 -13.39
N GLU A 235 -17.61 -3.75 -13.54
CA GLU A 235 -18.34 -3.57 -14.80
C GLU A 235 -18.32 -2.12 -15.30
N GLU A 236 -18.10 -1.17 -14.40
CA GLU A 236 -18.02 0.26 -14.71
C GLU A 236 -16.58 0.75 -14.92
N ARG A 237 -15.57 -0.09 -14.69
CA ARG A 237 -14.14 0.29 -14.68
C ARG A 237 -13.71 1.10 -15.89
N ASP A 238 -14.05 0.64 -17.09
CA ASP A 238 -13.58 1.24 -18.35
C ASP A 238 -14.35 2.52 -18.71
N ASN A 239 -15.59 2.64 -18.25
CA ASN A 239 -16.41 3.84 -18.45
C ASN A 239 -17.24 4.20 -17.21
N PRO A 240 -16.61 4.71 -16.13
CA PRO A 240 -17.32 5.04 -14.92
C PRO A 240 -18.34 6.16 -15.15
N PRO A 241 -19.60 5.99 -14.72
CA PRO A 241 -20.63 6.98 -14.96
C PRO A 241 -20.42 8.22 -14.08
N THR A 242 -20.94 9.34 -14.55
CA THR A 242 -21.00 10.58 -13.76
C THR A 242 -22.27 10.56 -12.92
N ARG A 243 -22.12 10.64 -11.59
CA ARG A 243 -23.23 10.60 -10.64
C ARG A 243 -23.31 11.89 -9.84
N PRO A 244 -24.51 12.33 -9.44
CA PRO A 244 -24.65 13.55 -8.64
C PRO A 244 -24.22 13.30 -7.19
N ALA A 245 -23.88 14.36 -6.47
CA ALA A 245 -23.18 14.26 -5.19
C ALA A 245 -23.99 13.55 -4.09
N GLU A 246 -25.31 13.66 -4.11
CA GLU A 246 -26.25 12.99 -3.22
C GLU A 246 -26.22 11.45 -3.37
N VAL A 247 -25.88 10.96 -4.56
CA VAL A 247 -25.69 9.52 -4.82
C VAL A 247 -24.27 9.10 -4.44
N VAL A 248 -23.26 9.90 -4.80
CA VAL A 248 -21.85 9.57 -4.58
C VAL A 248 -21.46 9.54 -3.09
N LYS A 249 -21.94 10.48 -2.29
CA LYS A 249 -21.58 10.57 -0.86
C LYS A 249 -21.84 9.28 -0.05
N PRO A 250 -23.05 8.69 -0.05
CA PRO A 250 -23.29 7.44 0.68
C PRO A 250 -22.50 6.27 0.09
N ARG A 251 -22.27 6.25 -1.23
CA ARG A 251 -21.41 5.23 -1.88
C ARG A 251 -19.97 5.33 -1.37
N ASN A 252 -19.42 6.55 -1.31
CA ASN A 252 -18.07 6.78 -0.78
C ASN A 252 -17.92 6.34 0.67
N LEU A 253 -18.91 6.66 1.52
CA LEU A 253 -18.92 6.21 2.91
C LEU A 253 -18.99 4.68 3.01
N ALA A 254 -19.87 4.05 2.24
CA ALA A 254 -20.00 2.60 2.22
C ALA A 254 -18.72 1.91 1.75
N THR A 255 -18.10 2.39 0.67
CA THR A 255 -16.81 1.87 0.20
C THR A 255 -15.74 2.03 1.26
N MET A 256 -15.57 3.22 1.84
CA MET A 256 -14.53 3.45 2.85
C MET A 256 -14.74 2.61 4.10
N HIS A 257 -15.98 2.49 4.56
CA HIS A 257 -16.32 1.63 5.70
C HIS A 257 -16.00 0.17 5.40
N ALA A 258 -16.36 -0.33 4.21
CA ALA A 258 -16.02 -1.68 3.81
C ALA A 258 -14.49 -1.88 3.71
N SER A 259 -13.77 -0.99 3.04
CA SER A 259 -12.31 -1.05 2.87
C SER A 259 -11.54 -1.07 4.19
N MET A 260 -11.91 -0.21 5.13
CA MET A 260 -11.12 0.05 6.34
C MET A 260 -11.66 -0.66 7.58
N VAL A 261 -12.97 -0.92 7.64
CA VAL A 261 -13.66 -1.41 8.84
C VAL A 261 -14.14 -2.84 8.66
N THR A 262 -15.02 -3.12 7.67
CA THR A 262 -15.69 -4.42 7.54
C THR A 262 -14.78 -5.48 6.92
N VAL A 263 -14.25 -5.23 5.72
CA VAL A 263 -13.30 -6.12 5.04
C VAL A 263 -11.91 -5.97 5.66
N GLY A 264 -11.50 -4.72 5.94
CA GLY A 264 -10.26 -4.40 6.65
C GLY A 264 -10.29 -4.70 8.15
N ASN A 265 -11.09 -5.64 8.65
CA ASN A 265 -11.13 -5.99 10.07
C ASN A 265 -10.00 -6.95 10.50
N THR A 266 -9.23 -7.49 9.55
CA THR A 266 -8.09 -8.39 9.78
C THR A 266 -6.87 -7.93 8.98
N THR A 267 -5.67 -8.36 9.37
CA THR A 267 -4.43 -8.09 8.63
C THR A 267 -4.54 -8.54 7.17
N ARG A 268 -5.02 -9.76 6.90
CA ARG A 268 -5.25 -10.24 5.52
C ARG A 268 -6.28 -9.39 4.78
N GLY A 269 -7.39 -9.08 5.43
CA GLY A 269 -8.48 -8.30 4.84
C GLY A 269 -8.08 -6.86 4.52
N PHE A 270 -7.09 -6.29 5.21
CA PHE A 270 -6.60 -4.94 4.93
C PHE A 270 -5.35 -4.92 4.05
N MET A 271 -4.30 -5.67 4.40
CA MET A 271 -3.00 -5.66 3.74
C MET A 271 -2.94 -6.55 2.50
N GLY A 272 -3.87 -7.49 2.35
CA GLY A 272 -3.86 -8.48 1.28
C GLY A 272 -3.24 -9.81 1.68
N ARG A 273 -3.16 -10.74 0.74
CA ARG A 273 -2.68 -12.09 0.98
C ARG A 273 -1.19 -12.14 1.27
N ILE A 274 -0.81 -13.20 1.97
CA ILE A 274 0.58 -13.63 2.09
C ILE A 274 1.15 -13.93 0.70
N TYR A 275 2.39 -13.49 0.47
CA TYR A 275 3.11 -13.63 -0.80
C TYR A 275 4.62 -13.83 -0.58
N ARG A 276 5.10 -15.04 -0.78
CA ARG A 276 6.45 -15.49 -0.39
C ARG A 276 7.34 -15.75 -1.60
N TYR A 277 8.63 -15.96 -1.31
CA TYR A 277 9.55 -16.51 -2.30
C TYR A 277 9.01 -17.82 -2.89
N GLY A 278 9.02 -17.90 -4.22
CA GLY A 278 8.46 -19.02 -4.98
C GLY A 278 6.98 -18.89 -5.31
N ASP A 279 6.25 -17.93 -4.73
CA ASP A 279 4.87 -17.67 -5.14
C ASP A 279 4.84 -16.94 -6.49
N TYR A 280 4.01 -17.42 -7.41
CA TYR A 280 3.73 -16.72 -8.67
C TYR A 280 3.01 -15.39 -8.42
N GLN A 281 3.22 -14.44 -9.34
CA GLN A 281 2.47 -13.19 -9.40
C GLN A 281 0.97 -13.43 -9.26
N VAL A 282 0.33 -12.62 -8.41
CA VAL A 282 -1.11 -12.68 -8.17
C VAL A 282 -1.78 -11.73 -9.16
N LEU A 283 -2.43 -12.28 -10.19
CA LEU A 283 -3.07 -11.46 -11.23
C LEU A 283 -4.56 -11.19 -10.98
N ASP A 284 -5.20 -12.00 -10.14
CA ASP A 284 -6.61 -11.84 -9.78
C ASP A 284 -6.73 -11.03 -8.47
N PRO A 285 -7.24 -9.79 -8.53
CA PRO A 285 -7.41 -8.95 -7.34
C PRO A 285 -8.30 -9.60 -6.28
N LEU A 286 -9.30 -10.40 -6.66
CA LEU A 286 -10.24 -11.02 -5.71
C LEU A 286 -9.58 -12.09 -4.83
N THR A 287 -8.48 -12.67 -5.30
CA THR A 287 -7.74 -13.70 -4.54
C THR A 287 -6.65 -13.12 -3.64
N GLY A 288 -6.20 -11.91 -3.96
CA GLY A 288 -4.97 -11.36 -3.41
C GLY A 288 -5.10 -10.07 -2.63
N ALA A 289 -5.88 -9.14 -3.14
CA ALA A 289 -5.85 -7.77 -2.66
C ALA A 289 -6.46 -7.59 -1.28
N GLY A 290 -5.93 -6.60 -0.57
CA GLY A 290 -6.59 -6.06 0.61
C GLY A 290 -7.79 -5.18 0.25
N GLY A 291 -8.75 -5.05 1.15
CA GLY A 291 -9.99 -4.30 0.95
C GLY A 291 -9.79 -2.84 0.53
N LEU A 292 -8.74 -2.16 1.00
CA LEU A 292 -8.44 -0.81 0.53
C LEU A 292 -7.95 -0.80 -0.92
N GLU A 293 -7.12 -1.77 -1.31
CA GLU A 293 -6.49 -1.86 -2.64
C GLU A 293 -7.52 -2.07 -3.76
N VAL A 294 -8.50 -2.97 -3.57
CA VAL A 294 -9.52 -3.27 -4.59
C VAL A 294 -10.73 -2.34 -4.59
N MET A 295 -10.92 -1.56 -3.54
CA MET A 295 -12.10 -0.72 -3.39
C MET A 295 -11.74 0.77 -3.51
N GLY A 296 -11.42 1.43 -2.39
CA GLY A 296 -11.13 2.87 -2.37
C GLY A 296 -9.96 3.29 -3.27
N HIS A 297 -8.87 2.51 -3.28
CA HIS A 297 -7.72 2.73 -4.16
C HIS A 297 -8.08 2.53 -5.64
N ALA A 298 -8.58 1.34 -6.00
CA ALA A 298 -8.90 1.01 -7.40
C ALA A 298 -9.91 2.01 -8.01
N SER A 299 -10.91 2.42 -7.23
CA SER A 299 -11.92 3.37 -7.68
C SER A 299 -11.35 4.73 -8.05
N ILE A 300 -10.32 5.23 -7.33
CA ILE A 300 -9.67 6.49 -7.73
C ILE A 300 -8.95 6.34 -9.07
N HIS A 301 -8.20 5.24 -9.25
CA HIS A 301 -7.54 4.95 -10.51
C HIS A 301 -8.56 4.89 -11.67
N TRP A 302 -9.67 4.17 -11.51
CA TRP A 302 -10.74 4.07 -12.51
C TRP A 302 -11.45 5.40 -12.77
N TRP A 303 -11.81 6.13 -11.70
CA TRP A 303 -12.52 7.40 -11.79
C TRP A 303 -11.69 8.44 -12.56
N VAL A 304 -10.40 8.57 -12.23
CA VAL A 304 -9.50 9.48 -12.94
C VAL A 304 -9.27 8.99 -14.36
N GLY A 305 -9.01 7.69 -14.54
CA GLY A 305 -8.90 7.01 -15.83
C GLY A 305 -7.66 7.40 -16.65
N ASN A 306 -7.60 6.86 -17.88
CA ASN A 306 -6.51 7.10 -18.84
C ASN A 306 -5.13 6.82 -18.23
N THR A 307 -4.24 7.82 -18.12
CA THR A 307 -2.90 7.62 -17.52
C THR A 307 -3.01 7.03 -16.11
N MET A 308 -3.91 7.56 -15.26
CA MET A 308 -4.15 7.01 -13.93
C MET A 308 -4.94 5.69 -13.94
N GLY A 309 -5.54 5.29 -15.06
CA GLY A 309 -6.45 4.13 -15.11
C GLY A 309 -5.77 2.76 -15.10
N VAL A 310 -4.46 2.71 -15.42
CA VAL A 310 -3.72 1.46 -15.60
C VAL A 310 -2.34 1.52 -14.95
N VAL A 311 -1.89 0.37 -14.43
CA VAL A 311 -0.67 0.22 -13.61
C VAL A 311 0.59 0.68 -14.35
N GLU A 312 0.69 0.35 -15.64
CA GLU A 312 1.86 0.63 -16.47
C GLU A 312 2.09 2.12 -16.75
N THR A 313 1.09 2.98 -16.52
CA THR A 313 1.21 4.44 -16.80
C THR A 313 0.88 5.36 -15.63
N SER A 314 0.23 4.86 -14.57
CA SER A 314 -0.35 5.70 -13.50
C SER A 314 0.63 6.64 -12.82
N ALA A 315 1.82 6.17 -12.47
CA ALA A 315 2.86 6.99 -11.86
C ALA A 315 3.45 8.07 -12.79
N GLY A 316 3.09 8.09 -14.08
CA GLY A 316 3.40 9.20 -14.99
C GLY A 316 2.54 10.44 -14.76
N ASP A 317 1.45 10.33 -13.98
CA ASP A 317 0.60 11.44 -13.58
C ASP A 317 0.98 11.95 -12.17
N PRO A 318 1.37 13.24 -11.99
CA PRO A 318 1.61 13.82 -10.67
C PRO A 318 0.52 13.61 -9.61
N LEU A 319 -0.73 13.40 -10.02
CA LEU A 319 -1.85 13.11 -9.11
C LEU A 319 -1.69 11.75 -8.42
N PHE A 320 -1.00 10.79 -9.05
CA PHE A 320 -0.67 9.48 -8.47
C PHE A 320 -0.08 9.63 -7.07
N TYR A 321 0.90 10.53 -6.92
CA TYR A 321 1.64 10.69 -5.68
C TYR A 321 0.79 11.31 -4.57
N ALA A 322 -0.16 12.20 -4.89
CA ALA A 322 -1.11 12.72 -3.91
C ALA A 322 -2.18 11.68 -3.52
N HIS A 323 -2.60 10.84 -4.46
CA HIS A 323 -3.48 9.72 -4.20
C HIS A 323 -2.82 8.68 -3.28
N HIS A 324 -1.62 8.23 -3.63
CA HIS A 324 -0.84 7.24 -2.86
C HIS A 324 -0.29 7.79 -1.53
N SER A 325 -0.06 9.10 -1.41
CA SER A 325 0.15 9.75 -0.10
C SER A 325 -1.06 9.57 0.82
N ASN A 326 -2.29 9.52 0.28
CA ASN A 326 -3.48 9.19 1.08
C ASN A 326 -3.59 7.69 1.39
N ILE A 327 -3.15 6.80 0.50
CA ILE A 327 -3.06 5.37 0.78
C ILE A 327 -2.13 5.10 1.96
N ASP A 328 -0.96 5.75 1.96
CA ASP A 328 0.00 5.70 3.06
C ASP A 328 -0.58 6.25 4.38
N ARG A 329 -1.33 7.35 4.32
CA ARG A 329 -2.09 7.88 5.46
C ARG A 329 -3.07 6.85 6.01
N LEU A 330 -3.83 6.21 5.13
CA LEU A 330 -4.88 5.26 5.49
C LEU A 330 -4.31 4.01 6.15
N TRP A 331 -3.14 3.51 5.74
CA TRP A 331 -2.42 2.46 6.46
C TRP A 331 -2.12 2.87 7.91
N ASN A 332 -1.52 4.05 8.11
CA ASN A 332 -1.27 4.56 9.46
C ASN A 332 -2.55 4.84 10.28
N ASN A 333 -3.67 5.11 9.62
CA ASN A 333 -4.96 5.30 10.29
C ASN A 333 -5.64 3.97 10.65
N TRP A 334 -5.44 2.92 9.84
CA TRP A 334 -6.06 1.61 10.03
C TRP A 334 -5.78 1.02 11.41
N HIS A 335 -4.53 1.10 11.90
CA HIS A 335 -4.15 0.66 13.26
C HIS A 335 -4.94 1.34 14.39
N LYS A 336 -5.58 2.48 14.11
CA LYS A 336 -6.33 3.30 15.09
C LYS A 336 -7.83 3.11 14.97
N VAL A 337 -8.31 2.37 13.97
CA VAL A 337 -9.74 2.07 13.79
C VAL A 337 -10.19 1.10 14.91
N PRO A 338 -11.29 1.37 15.63
CA PRO A 338 -11.74 0.52 16.74
C PRO A 338 -12.16 -0.89 16.31
N GLY A 339 -11.78 -1.91 17.11
CA GLY A 339 -12.10 -3.33 16.88
C GLY A 339 -11.09 -4.08 15.99
N GLY A 340 -11.43 -5.31 15.59
CA GLY A 340 -10.66 -6.11 14.63
C GLY A 340 -9.23 -6.51 15.07
N GLU A 341 -8.56 -7.27 14.22
CA GLU A 341 -7.13 -7.55 14.30
C GLU A 341 -6.40 -6.60 13.35
N ARG A 342 -5.96 -5.46 13.88
CA ARG A 342 -5.38 -4.35 13.10
C ARG A 342 -3.87 -4.17 13.33
N VAL A 343 -3.16 -5.27 13.14
CA VAL A 343 -1.69 -5.34 13.26
C VAL A 343 -1.07 -5.67 11.91
N ASP A 344 0.15 -5.17 11.66
CA ASP A 344 0.91 -5.59 10.49
C ASP A 344 1.31 -7.06 10.58
N TYR A 345 1.63 -7.66 9.43
CA TYR A 345 2.24 -8.98 9.40
C TYR A 345 3.57 -9.00 10.17
N SER A 346 3.72 -9.98 11.06
CA SER A 346 4.98 -10.25 11.77
C SER A 346 5.78 -11.41 11.17
N ASP A 347 5.37 -11.88 10.00
CA ASP A 347 6.01 -13.00 9.30
C ASP A 347 7.42 -12.59 8.84
N PRO A 348 8.48 -13.36 9.15
CA PRO A 348 9.84 -13.05 8.71
C PRO A 348 9.99 -12.89 7.20
N ASP A 349 9.25 -13.63 6.38
CA ASP A 349 9.31 -13.51 4.92
C ASP A 349 8.74 -12.17 4.43
N PHE A 350 7.71 -11.67 5.14
CA PHE A 350 7.19 -10.32 4.92
C PHE A 350 8.20 -9.28 5.39
N LEU A 351 8.66 -9.37 6.63
CA LEU A 351 9.52 -8.37 7.27
C LEU A 351 10.87 -8.19 6.56
N GLU A 352 11.45 -9.28 6.07
CA GLU A 352 12.74 -9.29 5.41
C GLU A 352 12.65 -9.19 3.88
N ALA A 353 11.45 -9.06 3.30
CA ALA A 353 11.30 -8.82 1.85
C ALA A 353 12.02 -7.52 1.44
N GLU A 354 12.77 -7.59 0.35
CA GLU A 354 13.66 -6.54 -0.13
C GLU A 354 13.14 -5.88 -1.41
N PHE A 355 13.24 -4.56 -1.47
CA PHE A 355 12.99 -3.78 -2.68
C PHE A 355 14.18 -2.88 -3.00
N LEU A 356 14.26 -2.45 -4.25
CA LEU A 356 15.28 -1.57 -4.78
C LEU A 356 14.64 -0.29 -5.33
N PHE A 357 15.12 0.85 -4.87
CA PHE A 357 14.68 2.18 -5.31
C PHE A 357 15.88 3.07 -5.60
N TYR A 358 15.76 3.99 -6.56
CA TYR A 358 16.73 5.08 -6.70
C TYR A 358 16.40 6.20 -5.71
N ASP A 359 17.43 6.73 -5.04
CA ASP A 359 17.30 7.92 -4.21
C ASP A 359 17.55 9.22 -5.00
N GLU A 360 17.52 10.36 -4.31
CA GLU A 360 17.74 11.67 -4.90
C GLU A 360 19.14 11.88 -5.54
N THR A 361 20.11 11.03 -5.16
CA THR A 361 21.48 11.03 -5.68
C THR A 361 21.67 10.06 -6.84
N ALA A 362 20.59 9.44 -7.33
CA ALA A 362 20.62 8.36 -8.32
C ALA A 362 21.39 7.11 -7.85
N THR A 363 21.44 6.88 -6.53
CA THR A 363 22.00 5.65 -5.93
C THR A 363 20.89 4.64 -5.67
N ILE A 364 21.13 3.36 -5.98
CA ILE A 364 20.17 2.31 -5.61
C ILE A 364 20.24 2.05 -4.11
N ARG A 365 19.07 2.15 -3.47
CA ARG A 365 18.83 1.83 -2.09
C ARG A 365 18.10 0.49 -1.99
N ARG A 366 18.70 -0.45 -1.25
CA ARG A 366 18.02 -1.67 -0.81
C ARG A 366 17.27 -1.39 0.47
N VAL A 367 15.96 -1.61 0.44
CA VAL A 367 15.07 -1.38 1.57
C VAL A 367 14.41 -2.67 2.01
N LYS A 368 14.00 -2.75 3.28
CA LYS A 368 13.23 -3.88 3.81
C LYS A 368 11.87 -3.44 4.30
N VAL A 369 10.91 -4.35 4.22
CA VAL A 369 9.53 -4.09 4.67
C VAL A 369 9.45 -3.76 6.15
N LYS A 370 10.20 -4.44 7.03
CA LYS A 370 10.21 -4.15 8.47
C LYS A 370 10.52 -2.70 8.80
N ASP A 371 11.36 -2.08 8.00
CA ASP A 371 11.81 -0.70 8.17
C ASP A 371 10.75 0.30 7.67
N ALA A 372 9.72 -0.18 6.96
CA ALA A 372 8.59 0.62 6.52
C ALA A 372 7.47 0.76 7.57
N LEU A 373 7.47 -0.06 8.63
CA LEU A 373 6.32 -0.18 9.54
C LEU A 373 6.12 1.09 10.40
N ASP A 374 7.20 1.73 10.83
CA ASP A 374 7.12 3.00 11.56
C ASP A 374 7.24 4.19 10.60
N MET A 375 6.10 4.82 10.33
CA MET A 375 6.01 6.02 9.49
C MET A 375 6.85 7.19 10.05
N GLU A 376 6.97 7.34 11.37
CA GLU A 376 7.68 8.49 11.94
C GLU A 376 9.19 8.43 11.69
N GLU A 377 9.77 7.24 11.48
CA GLU A 377 11.18 7.07 11.14
C GLU A 377 11.54 7.70 9.78
N PHE A 378 10.55 7.86 8.89
CA PHE A 378 10.72 8.59 7.62
C PHE A 378 10.69 10.13 7.79
N GLY A 379 10.46 10.61 9.02
CA GLY A 379 10.50 12.03 9.35
C GLY A 379 9.25 12.83 8.98
N TYR A 380 8.12 12.16 8.71
CA TYR A 380 6.84 12.81 8.41
C TYR A 380 5.67 12.25 9.23
N LYS A 381 4.56 13.00 9.23
CA LYS A 381 3.24 12.60 9.71
C LYS A 381 2.15 13.26 8.89
N PHE A 382 0.91 12.81 9.08
CA PHE A 382 -0.25 13.39 8.41
C PHE A 382 -1.00 14.40 9.28
N GLN A 383 -1.50 15.45 8.64
CA GLN A 383 -2.49 16.35 9.25
C GLN A 383 -3.75 15.55 9.60
N LYS A 384 -4.29 15.76 10.80
CA LYS A 384 -5.58 15.17 11.19
C LYS A 384 -6.69 15.62 10.25
N ALA A 385 -7.53 14.68 9.82
CA ALA A 385 -8.69 14.93 8.99
C ALA A 385 -9.93 14.21 9.55
N ASN A 386 -11.07 14.42 8.90
CA ASN A 386 -12.35 13.85 9.31
C ASN A 386 -12.48 12.37 8.89
N ASP A 387 -11.85 11.47 9.64
CA ASP A 387 -11.93 10.02 9.44
C ASP A 387 -13.23 9.41 10.01
N ILE A 388 -13.82 10.06 11.02
CA ILE A 388 -14.95 9.51 11.79
C ILE A 388 -16.20 9.27 10.92
N SER A 389 -16.38 10.03 9.83
CA SER A 389 -17.56 9.90 8.99
C SER A 389 -17.71 8.54 8.33
N TRP A 390 -16.59 7.88 7.99
CA TRP A 390 -16.61 6.53 7.41
C TRP A 390 -16.35 5.44 8.45
N ILE A 391 -15.67 5.75 9.56
CA ILE A 391 -15.50 4.80 10.67
C ILE A 391 -16.86 4.44 11.28
N ASP A 392 -17.67 5.44 11.61
CA ASP A 392 -18.97 5.27 12.28
C ASP A 392 -20.13 5.12 11.28
N TYR A 393 -19.82 4.94 9.99
CA TYR A 393 -20.86 4.78 8.98
C TYR A 393 -21.63 3.48 9.21
N VAL A 394 -22.95 3.58 9.35
CA VAL A 394 -23.86 2.43 9.42
C VAL A 394 -24.59 2.34 8.08
N PRO A 395 -24.38 1.25 7.30
CA PRO A 395 -25.14 1.03 6.07
C PRO A 395 -26.64 0.99 6.39
N THR A 396 -27.46 1.76 5.67
CA THR A 396 -28.90 1.62 5.75
C THR A 396 -29.31 0.27 5.18
N VAL A 397 -29.61 -0.70 6.04
CA VAL A 397 -30.21 -1.97 5.64
C VAL A 397 -31.64 -1.66 5.20
N ASN A 398 -31.87 -1.55 3.88
CA ASN A 398 -33.22 -1.73 3.37
C ASN A 398 -33.58 -3.19 3.64
N SER A 399 -34.59 -3.39 4.48
CA SER A 399 -35.07 -4.68 4.97
C SER A 399 -35.68 -5.53 3.84
N THR A 400 -34.88 -6.04 2.91
CA THR A 400 -35.30 -7.07 1.94
C THR A 400 -34.10 -7.83 1.40
N SER A 401 -33.55 -8.76 2.19
CA SER A 401 -33.15 -10.11 1.75
C SER A 401 -32.46 -10.86 2.89
N ASN A 402 -33.18 -11.82 3.48
CA ASN A 402 -32.58 -12.87 4.29
C ASN A 402 -31.77 -13.78 3.36
N SER A 403 -30.45 -13.76 3.46
CA SER A 403 -29.61 -14.90 3.08
C SER A 403 -28.65 -15.22 4.22
N THR A 404 -29.05 -16.19 5.03
CA THR A 404 -28.22 -16.88 6.01
C THR A 404 -27.04 -17.54 5.32
N ILE A 405 -25.82 -17.05 5.57
CA ILE A 405 -24.58 -17.78 5.30
C ILE A 405 -24.15 -18.41 6.63
N ASN A 406 -24.29 -19.73 6.72
CA ASN A 406 -23.78 -20.53 7.83
C ASN A 406 -22.25 -20.56 7.79
N SER A 407 -21.61 -19.93 8.78
CA SER A 407 -20.18 -20.03 9.05
C SER A 407 -19.93 -21.16 10.04
N THR A 408 -19.48 -22.31 9.56
CA THR A 408 -18.78 -23.31 10.37
C THR A 408 -17.41 -23.53 9.74
N ASP A 409 -16.38 -22.90 10.31
CA ASP A 409 -15.07 -23.52 10.57
C ASP A 409 -14.19 -22.53 11.33
N SER A 410 -14.13 -22.70 12.64
CA SER A 410 -13.25 -21.94 13.53
C SER A 410 -11.90 -22.65 13.66
N TYR A 411 -10.90 -22.21 12.89
CA TYR A 411 -9.50 -22.49 13.20
C TYR A 411 -8.95 -21.37 14.09
N LYS A 412 -8.51 -21.71 15.32
CA LYS A 412 -7.86 -20.79 16.26
C LYS A 412 -6.34 -20.99 16.21
N PRO A 413 -5.54 -20.05 15.68
CA PRO A 413 -4.10 -20.05 15.92
C PRO A 413 -3.79 -19.43 17.29
N GLN A 414 -2.85 -20.03 18.01
CA GLN A 414 -2.37 -19.52 19.29
C GLN A 414 -1.42 -18.33 19.07
N VAL A 415 -1.82 -17.16 19.56
CA VAL A 415 -1.00 -15.94 19.56
C VAL A 415 -0.14 -15.92 20.82
N LYS A 416 1.20 -16.00 20.65
CA LYS A 416 2.14 -15.53 21.68
C LYS A 416 2.52 -14.09 21.36
N GLN A 417 2.15 -13.17 22.25
CA GLN A 417 2.65 -11.80 22.25
C GLN A 417 4.18 -11.82 22.29
N VAL A 418 4.82 -11.19 21.30
CA VAL A 418 6.24 -10.86 21.36
C VAL A 418 6.35 -9.35 21.47
N ASN A 419 6.90 -8.88 22.59
CA ASN A 419 7.18 -7.46 22.83
C ASN A 419 8.18 -6.95 21.79
N ALA A 420 7.84 -5.81 21.17
CA ALA A 420 8.74 -5.07 20.29
C ALA A 420 9.98 -4.61 21.08
N ALA A 421 11.10 -5.31 20.88
CA ALA A 421 12.40 -4.87 21.35
C ALA A 421 13.03 -3.97 20.30
N ALA A 422 13.32 -2.72 20.67
CA ALA A 422 14.15 -1.82 19.89
C ALA A 422 15.49 -2.51 19.55
N ARG A 423 15.80 -2.65 18.25
CA ARG A 423 17.08 -3.21 17.79
C ARG A 423 17.76 -2.26 16.82
N LYS A 424 19.03 -1.99 17.12
CA LYS A 424 19.95 -1.11 16.38
C LYS A 424 20.37 -1.76 15.06
N CYS A 425 20.43 -0.97 13.99
CA CYS A 425 21.13 -1.32 12.76
C CYS A 425 22.65 -1.33 13.03
N HIS A 426 23.32 -2.39 12.60
CA HIS A 426 24.79 -2.39 12.49
C HIS A 426 25.18 -1.64 11.21
N LYS A 427 26.29 -0.90 11.33
CA LYS A 427 26.87 -0.03 10.30
C LYS A 427 27.44 -0.82 9.13
#